data_AF-X0TH75-F1
#
_entry.id   AF-X0TH75-F1
#
_cell.length_a   1.000
_cell.length_b   1.000
_cell.length_c   1.000
_cell.angle_alpha   90.00
_cell.angle_beta   90.00
_cell.angle_gamma   90.00
#
_symmetry.space_group_name_H-M   'P 1'
#
loop_
_entity.id
_entity.type
_entity.pdbx_description
1 polymer ?
#
loop_
_entity_poly.entity_id
_entity_poly.type
_entity_poly.pdbx_seq_one_letter_code
_entity_poly.pdbx_strand_id
1 'polypeptide(L)'
;RLLLLDFYHLSGHIWDTAKCSLGETDEARKWAEDQLHEIKHVGPAGVLTAIAKLSKKVRSSRKKKRLRLLRDYVTQRWEMVDYRRALALGWDIGSGPTEAMCKNLTLRLKRTGMKRDPPKAAAVMNLAALRESGQWDKWWTRSAA
;
A
#
# COMPACT_ATOMS: atom_id res chain seq x y z
N ARG A 1 -6.07 -17.50 6.75
CA ARG A 1 -6.48 -16.28 6.01
C ARG A 1 -5.21 -15.68 5.42
N LEU A 2 -5.10 -15.53 4.10
CA LEU A 2 -3.94 -14.83 3.51
C LEU A 2 -4.13 -13.33 3.79
N LEU A 3 -3.18 -12.71 4.49
CA LEU A 3 -3.11 -11.27 4.67
C LEU A 3 -1.95 -10.78 3.81
N LEU A 4 -2.19 -9.76 2.99
CA LEU A 4 -1.16 -9.19 2.14
C LEU A 4 -0.85 -7.76 2.61
N LEU A 5 0.43 -7.44 2.70
CA LEU A 5 0.90 -6.10 3.00
C LEU A 5 0.77 -5.25 1.74
N ASP A 6 0.22 -4.06 1.89
CA ASP A 6 0.15 -3.09 0.80
C ASP A 6 1.55 -2.79 0.19
N PHE A 7 1.72 -3.12 -1.09
CA PHE A 7 3.00 -2.97 -1.78
C PHE A 7 3.40 -1.51 -1.96
N TYR A 8 2.45 -0.59 -2.14
CA TYR A 8 2.74 0.84 -2.29
C TYR A 8 3.37 1.41 -1.02
N HIS A 9 2.82 1.09 0.15
CA HIS A 9 3.37 1.54 1.44
C HIS A 9 4.75 0.94 1.72
N LEU A 10 4.92 -0.36 1.47
CA LEU A 10 6.23 -1.00 1.56
C LEU A 10 7.24 -0.31 0.63
N SER A 11 6.82 0.03 -0.59
CA SER A 11 7.69 0.68 -1.57
C SER A 11 8.18 2.05 -1.11
N GLY A 12 7.30 2.84 -0.47
CA GLY A 12 7.67 4.11 0.15
C GLY A 12 8.76 3.94 1.21
N HIS A 13 8.63 2.93 2.07
CA HIS A 13 9.64 2.63 3.08
C HIS A 13 11.00 2.26 2.47
N ILE A 14 11.02 1.51 1.37
CA ILE A 14 12.24 1.15 0.63
C ILE A 14 12.87 2.41 0.01
N TRP A 15 12.09 3.22 -0.72
CA TRP A 15 12.56 4.45 -1.36
C TRP A 15 13.17 5.44 -0.37
N ASP A 16 12.46 5.73 0.71
CA ASP A 16 12.95 6.61 1.77
C ASP A 16 14.24 6.09 2.41
N THR A 17 14.36 4.76 2.57
CA THR A 17 15.54 4.14 3.17
C THR A 17 16.73 4.24 2.24
N ALA A 18 16.52 4.06 0.93
CA ALA A 18 17.52 4.26 -0.10
C ALA A 18 18.01 5.71 -0.08
N LYS A 19 17.10 6.69 -0.18
CA LYS A 19 17.41 8.13 -0.13
C LYS A 19 18.15 8.51 1.14
N CYS A 20 17.70 8.02 2.29
CA CYS A 20 18.35 8.31 3.57
C CYS A 20 19.78 7.76 3.64
N SER A 21 20.00 6.55 3.10
CA SER A 21 21.26 5.81 3.24
C SER A 21 22.30 6.22 2.19
N LEU A 22 21.86 6.47 0.96
CA LEU A 22 22.70 6.66 -0.22
C LEU A 22 22.59 8.08 -0.82
N GLY A 23 21.71 8.93 -0.28
CA GLY A 23 21.43 10.26 -0.81
C GLY A 23 20.40 10.22 -1.94
N GLU A 24 20.11 11.38 -2.54
CA GLU A 24 19.28 11.48 -3.74
C GLU A 24 20.16 11.28 -4.98
N THR A 25 20.63 10.05 -5.15
CA THR A 25 21.58 9.65 -6.20
C THR A 25 21.01 8.53 -7.06
N ASP A 26 21.60 8.30 -8.23
CA ASP A 26 21.25 7.16 -9.08
C ASP A 26 21.54 5.82 -8.39
N GLU A 27 22.56 5.75 -7.52
CA GLU A 27 22.83 4.57 -6.69
C GLU A 27 21.65 4.27 -5.75
N ALA A 28 21.08 5.30 -5.13
CA ALA A 28 19.91 5.15 -4.26
C ALA A 28 18.70 4.66 -5.06
N ARG A 29 18.50 5.22 -6.25
CA ARG A 29 17.43 4.82 -7.15
C ARG A 29 17.53 3.36 -7.55
N LYS A 30 18.70 2.97 -8.05
CA LYS A 30 18.97 1.59 -8.45
C LYS A 30 18.80 0.62 -7.27
N TRP A 31 19.32 0.97 -6.09
CA TRP A 31 19.18 0.11 -4.92
C TRP A 31 17.71 -0.12 -4.55
N ALA A 32 16.88 0.93 -4.59
CA ALA A 32 15.45 0.82 -4.32
C ALA A 32 14.74 -0.05 -5.38
N GLU A 33 14.98 0.20 -6.67
CA GLU A 33 14.41 -0.59 -7.77
C GLU A 33 14.78 -2.07 -7.66
N ASP A 34 16.06 -2.38 -7.38
CA ASP A 34 16.53 -3.75 -7.19
C ASP A 34 15.81 -4.43 -6.01
N GLN A 35 15.60 -3.73 -4.88
CA GLN A 35 14.90 -4.30 -3.71
C GLN A 35 13.39 -4.47 -3.95
N LEU A 36 12.77 -3.55 -4.67
CA LEU A 36 11.36 -3.64 -5.04
C LEU A 36 11.11 -4.83 -5.98
N HIS A 37 12.00 -5.02 -6.95
CA HIS A 37 11.96 -6.17 -7.83
C HIS A 37 12.12 -7.48 -7.03
N GLU A 38 13.15 -7.55 -6.19
CA GLU A 38 13.45 -8.72 -5.35
C GLU A 38 12.24 -9.11 -4.48
N ILE A 39 11.70 -8.18 -3.69
CA ILE A 39 10.59 -8.52 -2.78
C ILE A 39 9.30 -8.87 -3.51
N LYS A 40 9.05 -8.26 -4.67
CA LYS A 40 7.84 -8.51 -5.47
C LYS A 40 7.86 -9.87 -6.17
N HIS A 41 9.02 -10.27 -6.68
CA HIS A 41 9.13 -11.42 -7.58
C HIS A 41 9.78 -12.65 -6.95
N VAL A 42 10.63 -12.46 -5.94
CA VAL A 42 11.39 -13.54 -5.29
C VAL A 42 10.96 -13.70 -3.83
N GLY A 43 11.01 -12.62 -3.06
CA GLY A 43 10.60 -12.59 -1.66
C GLY A 43 11.52 -11.75 -0.77
N PRO A 44 11.24 -11.68 0.54
CA PRO A 44 11.91 -10.74 1.46
C PRO A 44 13.37 -11.07 1.79
N ALA A 45 13.83 -12.31 1.59
CA ALA A 45 15.16 -12.76 2.02
C ALA A 45 16.32 -11.98 1.36
N GLY A 46 16.23 -11.74 0.05
CA GLY A 46 17.22 -10.96 -0.70
C GLY A 46 17.29 -9.52 -0.21
N VAL A 47 16.13 -8.92 0.09
CA VAL A 47 16.04 -7.55 0.64
C VAL A 47 16.68 -7.46 2.03
N LEU A 48 16.44 -8.43 2.93
CA LEU A 48 17.10 -8.44 4.24
C LEU A 48 18.63 -8.56 4.11
N THR A 49 19.10 -9.36 3.15
CA THR A 49 20.53 -9.50 2.85
C THR A 49 21.11 -8.18 2.33
N ALA A 50 20.42 -7.49 1.43
CA ALA A 50 20.84 -6.19 0.91
C ALA A 50 20.87 -5.11 1.99
N ILE A 51 19.86 -5.08 2.88
CA ILE A 51 19.84 -4.18 4.05
C ILE A 51 21.04 -4.44 4.95
N ALA A 52 21.34 -5.71 5.25
CA ALA A 52 22.49 -6.08 6.07
C ALA A 52 23.82 -5.65 5.43
N LYS A 53 23.99 -5.86 4.12
CA LYS A 53 25.17 -5.42 3.35
C LYS A 53 25.33 -3.90 3.40
N LEU A 54 24.26 -3.14 3.16
CA LEU A 54 24.30 -1.68 3.19
C LEU A 54 24.57 -1.14 4.60
N SER A 55 24.04 -1.81 5.65
CA SER A 55 24.28 -1.44 7.05
C SER A 55 25.75 -1.48 7.45
N LYS A 56 26.54 -2.39 6.85
CA LYS A 56 28.00 -2.47 7.06
C LYS A 56 28.76 -1.29 6.43
N LYS A 57 28.25 -0.72 5.35
CA LYS A 57 28.88 0.39 4.62
C LYS A 57 28.59 1.75 5.24
N VAL A 58 27.46 1.92 5.94
CA VAL A 58 27.08 3.20 6.55
C VAL A 58 27.61 3.34 7.98
N ARG A 59 28.15 4.52 8.31
CA ARG A 59 28.65 4.82 9.68
C ARG A 59 27.65 5.62 10.52
N SER A 60 26.88 6.50 9.88
CA SER A 60 25.89 7.38 10.54
C SER A 60 24.83 6.60 11.33
N SER A 61 24.61 7.02 12.59
CA SER A 61 23.57 6.47 13.47
C SER A 61 22.18 6.59 12.87
N ARG A 62 21.88 7.72 12.22
CA ARG A 62 20.61 7.98 11.51
C ARG A 62 20.38 6.96 10.39
N LYS A 63 21.38 6.76 9.52
CA LYS A 63 21.31 5.80 8.40
C LYS A 63 21.12 4.37 8.92
N LYS A 64 21.91 3.97 9.93
CA LYS A 64 21.77 2.66 10.58
C LYS A 64 20.38 2.46 11.19
N LYS A 65 19.81 3.49 11.83
CA LYS A 65 18.44 3.44 12.38
C LYS A 65 17.42 3.22 11.27
N ARG A 66 17.51 3.94 10.15
CA ARG A 66 16.57 3.78 9.03
C ARG A 66 16.61 2.36 8.43
N LEU A 67 17.80 1.82 8.22
CA LEU A 67 17.96 0.43 7.74
C LEU A 67 17.40 -0.61 8.72
N ARG A 68 17.60 -0.41 10.04
CA ARG A 68 16.98 -1.28 11.06
C ARG A 68 15.46 -1.22 11.01
N LEU A 69 14.88 -0.02 10.92
CA LEU A 69 13.43 0.14 10.83
C LEU A 69 12.85 -0.56 9.60
N LEU A 70 13.50 -0.47 8.43
CA LEU A 70 13.06 -1.19 7.23
C LEU A 70 13.14 -2.71 7.42
N ARG A 71 14.26 -3.22 7.98
CA ARG A 71 14.41 -4.64 8.30
C ARG A 71 13.30 -5.12 9.23
N ASP A 72 13.06 -4.37 10.31
CA ASP A 72 12.06 -4.73 11.32
C ASP A 72 10.65 -4.69 10.72
N TYR A 73 10.37 -3.70 9.86
CA TYR A 73 9.11 -3.58 9.15
C TYR A 73 8.82 -4.80 8.27
N VAL A 74 9.80 -5.25 7.48
CA VAL A 74 9.69 -6.41 6.59
C VAL A 74 9.60 -7.71 7.39
N THR A 75 10.46 -7.91 8.40
CA THR A 75 10.49 -9.15 9.20
C THR A 75 9.22 -9.37 10.00
N GLN A 76 8.64 -8.31 10.60
CA GLN A 76 7.34 -8.39 11.29
C GLN A 76 6.17 -8.74 10.36
N ARG A 77 6.35 -8.58 9.04
CA ARG A 77 5.33 -8.79 8.01
C ARG A 77 5.74 -9.89 7.03
N TRP A 78 6.63 -10.79 7.46
CA TRP A 78 7.23 -11.81 6.61
C TRP A 78 6.19 -12.64 5.85
N GLU A 79 5.13 -13.07 6.54
CA GLU A 79 4.05 -13.86 5.95
C GLU A 79 3.13 -13.05 5.02
N MET A 80 3.21 -11.72 5.07
CA MET A 80 2.34 -10.81 4.32
C MET A 80 2.97 -10.29 3.01
N VAL A 81 4.18 -10.71 2.68
CA VAL A 81 4.93 -10.20 1.51
C VAL A 81 5.13 -11.25 0.41
N ASP A 82 4.30 -12.31 0.37
CA ASP A 82 4.26 -13.26 -0.74
C ASP A 82 3.48 -12.69 -1.94
N TYR A 83 4.04 -11.62 -2.52
CA TYR A 83 3.47 -10.92 -3.67
C TYR A 83 3.41 -11.79 -4.92
N ARG A 84 4.38 -12.68 -5.10
CA ARG A 84 4.41 -13.63 -6.22
C ARG A 84 3.15 -14.50 -6.22
N ARG A 85 2.81 -15.09 -5.06
CA ARG A 85 1.59 -15.90 -4.93
C ARG A 85 0.33 -15.05 -5.12
N ALA A 86 0.26 -13.86 -4.54
CA ALA A 86 -0.89 -12.97 -4.71
C ALA A 86 -1.13 -12.63 -6.19
N LEU A 87 -0.08 -12.27 -6.93
CA LEU A 87 -0.16 -11.96 -8.36
C LEU A 87 -0.54 -13.21 -9.19
N ALA A 88 -0.01 -14.38 -8.86
CA ALA A 88 -0.40 -15.63 -9.52
C ALA A 88 -1.89 -16.00 -9.32
N LEU A 89 -2.48 -15.54 -8.21
CA LEU A 89 -3.92 -15.67 -7.94
C LEU A 89 -4.76 -14.54 -8.55
N GLY A 90 -4.14 -13.60 -9.27
CA GLY A 90 -4.82 -12.44 -9.87
C GLY A 90 -5.25 -11.39 -8.84
N TRP A 91 -4.67 -11.37 -7.65
CA TRP A 91 -5.01 -10.40 -6.62
C TRP A 91 -4.28 -9.08 -6.88
N ASP A 92 -4.95 -7.98 -6.54
CA ASP A 92 -4.26 -6.71 -6.40
C ASP A 92 -3.33 -6.74 -5.18
N ILE A 93 -2.13 -6.18 -5.34
CA ILE A 93 -1.11 -6.09 -4.30
C ILE A 93 -1.03 -4.69 -3.67
N GLY A 94 -1.79 -3.74 -4.21
CA GLY A 94 -1.95 -2.39 -3.67
C GLY A 94 -3.41 -2.10 -3.28
N SER A 95 -3.56 -1.13 -2.38
CA SER A 95 -4.82 -0.58 -1.91
C SER A 95 -5.41 0.45 -2.87
N GLY A 96 -4.72 0.78 -3.96
CA GLY A 96 -5.06 1.87 -4.88
C GLY A 96 -6.53 1.89 -5.30
N PRO A 97 -7.10 0.78 -5.83
CA PRO A 97 -8.52 0.74 -6.17
C PRO A 97 -9.45 0.93 -4.97
N THR A 98 -9.09 0.36 -3.82
CA THR A 98 -9.87 0.52 -2.57
C THR A 98 -9.85 1.97 -2.09
N GLU A 99 -8.68 2.61 -2.10
CA GLU A 99 -8.53 4.02 -1.73
C GLU A 99 -9.26 4.96 -2.69
N ALA A 100 -9.19 4.67 -4.00
CA ALA A 100 -9.91 5.42 -5.02
C ALA A 100 -11.43 5.34 -4.78
N MET A 101 -11.96 4.14 -4.51
CA MET A 101 -13.37 3.96 -4.18
C MET A 101 -13.77 4.69 -2.89
N CYS A 102 -12.99 4.58 -1.81
CA CYS A 102 -13.22 5.32 -0.56
C CYS A 102 -13.24 6.85 -0.77
N LYS A 103 -12.36 7.36 -1.63
CA LYS A 103 -12.37 8.78 -2.03
C LYS A 103 -13.67 9.10 -2.78
N ASN A 104 -14.02 8.34 -3.81
CA ASN A 104 -15.21 8.56 -4.63
C ASN A 104 -16.51 8.57 -3.80
N LEU A 105 -16.68 7.60 -2.91
CA LEU A 105 -17.85 7.50 -2.03
C LEU A 105 -18.01 8.72 -1.12
N THR A 106 -16.90 9.33 -0.69
CA THR A 106 -16.94 10.45 0.26
C THR A 106 -16.89 11.83 -0.39
N LEU A 107 -16.65 11.93 -1.70
CA LEU A 107 -16.59 13.21 -2.44
C LEU A 107 -17.86 14.06 -2.25
N ARG A 108 -19.04 13.43 -2.24
CA ARG A 108 -20.32 14.14 -2.04
C ARG A 108 -20.59 14.53 -0.59
N LEU A 109 -19.80 14.04 0.36
CA LEU A 109 -19.93 14.36 1.79
C LEU A 109 -18.94 15.41 2.28
N LYS A 110 -17.77 15.51 1.64
CA LYS A 110 -16.64 16.33 2.11
C LYS A 110 -16.48 17.68 1.40
N ARG A 111 -17.51 18.17 0.70
CA ARG A 111 -17.45 19.49 0.05
C ARG A 111 -17.45 20.62 1.09
N THR A 112 -16.77 21.72 0.75
CA THR A 112 -16.68 22.94 1.56
C THR A 112 -18.06 23.40 2.03
N GLY A 113 -18.19 23.71 3.32
CA GLY A 113 -19.42 24.26 3.91
C GLY A 113 -20.50 23.24 4.25
N MET A 114 -20.31 21.94 3.98
CA MET A 114 -21.35 20.95 4.26
C MET A 114 -21.32 20.48 5.72
N LYS A 115 -22.42 20.74 6.43
CA LYS A 115 -22.74 20.09 7.70
C LYS A 115 -23.66 18.91 7.41
N ARG A 116 -23.20 17.70 7.70
CA ARG A 116 -23.96 16.47 7.43
C ARG A 116 -24.41 15.86 8.75
N ASP A 117 -25.69 15.58 8.83
CA ASP A 117 -26.28 14.72 9.85
C ASP A 117 -25.87 13.26 9.57
N PRO A 118 -25.28 12.50 10.52
CA PRO A 118 -24.70 11.18 10.25
C PRO A 118 -25.63 10.18 9.55
N PRO A 119 -26.92 10.04 9.93
CA PRO A 119 -27.85 9.16 9.21
C PRO A 119 -28.02 9.56 7.74
N LYS A 120 -28.12 10.86 7.45
CA LYS A 120 -28.25 11.39 6.08
C LYS A 120 -26.97 11.20 5.28
N ALA A 121 -25.80 11.31 5.93
CA ALA A 121 -24.51 11.04 5.30
C ALA A 121 -24.40 9.56 4.88
N ALA A 122 -24.78 8.64 5.76
CA ALA A 122 -24.78 7.21 5.48
C ALA A 122 -25.72 6.85 4.32
N ALA A 123 -26.94 7.40 4.29
CA ALA A 123 -27.87 7.19 3.19
C ALA A 123 -27.29 7.62 1.83
N VAL A 124 -26.63 8.78 1.77
CA VAL A 124 -25.96 9.25 0.54
C VAL A 124 -24.80 8.35 0.14
N MET A 125 -24.01 7.85 1.10
CA MET A 125 -22.93 6.90 0.81
C MET A 125 -23.45 5.58 0.27
N ASN A 126 -24.55 5.05 0.79
CA ASN A 126 -25.16 3.82 0.30
C ASN A 126 -25.59 3.97 -1.17
N LEU A 127 -26.24 5.09 -1.52
CA LEU A 127 -26.61 5.39 -2.91
C LEU A 127 -25.39 5.53 -3.83
N ALA A 128 -24.33 6.18 -3.36
CA ALA A 128 -23.08 6.27 -4.10
C ALA A 128 -22.45 4.89 -4.32
N ALA A 129 -22.44 4.04 -3.30
CA ALA A 129 -21.91 2.67 -3.39
C ALA A 129 -22.70 1.79 -4.37
N LEU A 130 -24.04 1.89 -4.37
CA LEU A 130 -24.87 1.19 -5.34
C LEU A 130 -24.55 1.60 -6.78
N ARG A 131 -24.35 2.89 -7.01
CA ARG A 131 -24.03 3.43 -8.34
C ARG A 131 -22.64 3.02 -8.81
N GLU A 132 -21.61 3.23 -8.00
CA GLU A 132 -20.21 2.94 -8.36
C GLU A 132 -19.94 1.43 -8.48
N SER A 133 -20.67 0.58 -7.74
CA SER A 133 -20.57 -0.88 -7.89
C SER A 133 -21.38 -1.45 -9.07
N GLY A 134 -22.08 -0.61 -9.85
CA GLY A 134 -22.94 -1.07 -10.95
C GLY A 134 -24.17 -1.86 -10.49
N GLN A 135 -24.55 -1.76 -9.22
CA GLN A 135 -25.68 -2.50 -8.64
C GLN A 135 -26.98 -1.70 -8.60
N TRP A 136 -26.98 -0.46 -9.10
CA TRP A 136 -28.13 0.45 -9.07
C TRP A 136 -29.42 -0.19 -9.60
N ASP A 137 -29.39 -0.69 -10.84
CA ASP A 137 -30.57 -1.25 -11.50
C ASP A 137 -31.03 -2.55 -10.83
N LYS A 138 -30.08 -3.41 -10.45
CA LYS A 138 -30.37 -4.67 -9.74
C LYS A 138 -31.07 -4.43 -8.40
N TRP A 139 -30.59 -3.43 -7.65
CA TRP A 139 -31.15 -3.10 -6.34
C TRP A 139 -32.58 -2.56 -6.47
N TRP A 140 -32.82 -1.63 -7.40
CA TRP A 140 -34.15 -1.06 -7.60
C TRP A 140 -35.15 -2.08 -8.18
N THR A 141 -34.72 -2.92 -9.12
CA THR A 141 -35.55 -3.99 -9.67
C THR A 141 -36.01 -4.95 -8.58
N ARG A 142 -35.11 -5.32 -7.65
CA ARG A 142 -35.44 -6.20 -6.53
C ARG A 142 -36.29 -5.51 -5.45
N SER A 143 -36.09 -4.22 -5.21
CA SER A 143 -36.81 -3.48 -4.16
C SER A 143 -38.24 -3.08 -4.56
N ALA A 144 -38.56 -3.15 -5.86
CA ALA A 144 -39.89 -2.88 -6.39
C ALA A 144 -40.79 -4.13 -6.46
N ALA A 145 -40.24 -5.31 -6.19
CA ALA A 145 -40.95 -6.59 -6.11
C ALA A 145 -41.27 -6.94 -4.64
#